data_AF-A0A6I4M6D0-F1
#
_entry.id   AF-A0A6I4M6D0-F1
#
_cell.length_a   1.000
_cell.length_b   1.000
_cell.length_c   1.000
_cell.angle_alpha   90.00
_cell.angle_beta   90.00
_cell.angle_gamma   90.00
#
_symmetry.space_group_name_H-M   'P 1'
#
loop_
_entity.id
_entity.type
_entity.pdbx_description
1 polymer ?
#
loop_
_entity_poly.entity_id
_entity_poly.type
_entity_poly.pdbx_seq_one_letter_code
_entity_poly.pdbx_strand_id
1 'polypeptide(L)'
;MTGTPGSGSRTRPAAGRRPWRPPARAPRCSVRAPEPPGRPRHVGVLLENVPEYVFWIFAAALGRAAVVGINPTRRGAELAADVRHTDCDLIVTDTAHLPLLDALGDAVPPDRILVVDSAPYTASLREAEARADRRHVHGDPGARPEDRLLLLFTSGSTGAPKAVACGQGRLAAIAVRSAMMGIERRALWDPAGGEPVWVRPGRALAYEPLTAEHAAKLRAEFAEHGRDHALGTL
;
A
#
# COMPACT_ATOMS: atom_id res chain seq x y z
N MET A 1 -6.68 7.62 68.74
CA MET A 1 -6.32 6.58 67.75
C MET A 1 -7.06 6.87 66.47
N THR A 2 -6.41 7.58 65.55
CA THR A 2 -6.94 8.03 64.25
C THR A 2 -6.59 7.00 63.18
N GLY A 3 -7.60 6.36 62.57
CA GLY A 3 -7.42 5.38 61.50
C GLY A 3 -7.21 6.03 60.14
N THR A 4 -6.20 5.57 59.42
CA THR A 4 -5.80 5.97 58.06
C THR A 4 -6.78 5.40 57.00
N PRO A 5 -7.20 6.14 55.96
CA PRO A 5 -8.00 5.58 54.88
C PRO A 5 -7.11 4.84 53.87
N GLY A 6 -7.55 3.64 53.48
CA GLY A 6 -6.86 2.75 52.53
C GLY A 6 -6.77 3.30 51.10
N SER A 7 -5.65 3.03 50.47
CA SER A 7 -5.36 3.32 49.07
C SER A 7 -6.16 2.41 48.13
N GLY A 8 -7.33 2.87 47.70
CA GLY A 8 -8.07 2.25 46.59
C GLY A 8 -7.32 2.45 45.27
N SER A 9 -6.71 1.37 44.75
CA SER A 9 -6.14 1.34 43.40
C SER A 9 -7.26 1.46 42.37
N ARG A 10 -7.40 2.64 41.75
CA ARG A 10 -8.26 2.80 40.57
C ARG A 10 -7.55 2.21 39.36
N THR A 11 -7.94 0.99 38.97
CA THR A 11 -7.63 0.43 37.67
C THR A 11 -8.32 1.26 36.59
N ARG A 12 -7.49 1.93 35.77
CA ARG A 12 -7.92 2.69 34.60
C ARG A 12 -8.38 1.68 33.53
N PRO A 13 -9.57 1.84 32.91
CA PRO A 13 -10.04 0.87 31.92
C PRO A 13 -9.10 0.89 30.70
N ALA A 14 -8.77 -0.30 30.20
CA ALA A 14 -7.95 -0.48 29.00
C ALA A 14 -8.63 0.22 27.82
N ALA A 15 -8.00 1.28 27.31
CA ALA A 15 -8.45 1.96 26.09
C ALA A 15 -8.45 0.94 24.94
N GLY A 16 -9.63 0.67 24.39
CA GLY A 16 -9.81 -0.23 23.27
C GLY A 16 -8.89 0.16 22.11
N ARG A 17 -7.96 -0.73 21.76
CA ARG A 17 -7.07 -0.57 20.62
C ARG A 17 -7.93 -0.58 19.35
N ARG A 18 -8.16 0.58 18.75
CA ARG A 18 -8.72 0.67 17.39
C ARG A 18 -7.57 0.59 16.39
N PRO A 19 -7.67 -0.24 15.33
CA PRO A 19 -6.62 -0.37 14.34
C PRO A 19 -6.42 0.91 13.53
N TRP A 20 -5.16 1.13 13.15
CA TRP A 20 -4.68 2.20 12.29
C TRP A 20 -5.37 2.17 10.91
N ARG A 21 -5.60 3.35 10.30
CA ARG A 21 -6.24 3.51 8.98
C ARG A 21 -5.26 4.18 8.00
N PRO A 22 -5.00 3.59 6.82
CA PRO A 22 -4.19 4.23 5.78
C PRO A 22 -4.91 5.45 5.17
N PRO A 23 -4.17 6.39 4.55
CA PRO A 23 -4.76 7.55 3.89
C PRO A 23 -5.71 7.12 2.76
N ALA A 24 -6.75 7.93 2.56
CA ALA A 24 -7.90 7.67 1.69
C ALA A 24 -7.62 7.73 0.17
N ARG A 25 -6.42 7.35 -0.26
CA ARG A 25 -5.90 7.50 -1.63
C ARG A 25 -5.41 6.20 -2.24
N ALA A 26 -5.72 5.06 -1.63
CA ALA A 26 -5.56 3.83 -2.34
C ALA A 26 -6.60 3.85 -3.47
N PRO A 27 -6.20 3.88 -4.76
CA PRO A 27 -7.16 3.61 -5.80
C PRO A 27 -7.83 2.30 -5.39
N ARG A 28 -9.18 2.26 -5.33
CA ARG A 28 -9.78 0.92 -5.44
C ARG A 28 -9.15 0.33 -6.69
N CYS A 29 -8.70 -0.92 -6.63
CA CYS A 29 -8.13 -1.66 -7.75
C CYS A 29 -9.19 -1.91 -8.84
N SER A 30 -10.04 -0.92 -9.10
CA SER A 30 -11.10 -0.91 -10.08
C SER A 30 -10.48 -0.48 -11.39
N VAL A 31 -9.83 -1.43 -12.05
CA VAL A 31 -9.88 -1.45 -13.50
C VAL A 31 -11.36 -1.58 -13.88
N ARG A 32 -11.82 -0.91 -14.93
CA ARG A 32 -13.13 -1.17 -15.56
C ARG A 32 -13.14 -2.54 -16.25
N ALA A 33 -12.69 -3.59 -15.58
CA ALA A 33 -12.64 -4.95 -16.07
C ALA A 33 -13.40 -5.87 -15.12
N PRO A 34 -14.09 -6.90 -15.63
CA PRO A 34 -14.69 -7.94 -14.79
C PRO A 34 -13.68 -8.49 -13.79
N GLU A 35 -14.16 -8.92 -12.63
CA GLU A 35 -13.33 -9.68 -11.69
C GLU A 35 -13.02 -11.06 -12.28
N PRO A 36 -11.77 -11.54 -12.14
CA PRO A 36 -11.42 -12.89 -12.57
C PRO A 36 -12.18 -13.92 -11.72
N PRO A 37 -12.77 -14.95 -12.34
CA PRO A 37 -13.57 -15.94 -11.62
C PRO A 37 -12.68 -16.81 -10.72
N GLY A 38 -13.06 -16.96 -9.45
CA GLY A 38 -12.46 -17.94 -8.53
C GLY A 38 -11.04 -17.62 -8.03
N ARG A 39 -10.48 -16.45 -8.35
CA ARG A 39 -9.17 -16.00 -7.83
C ARG A 39 -9.15 -14.48 -7.57
N PRO A 40 -8.27 -13.97 -6.70
CA PRO A 40 -8.07 -12.53 -6.58
C PRO A 40 -7.53 -11.96 -7.90
N ARG A 41 -7.81 -10.67 -8.13
CA ARG A 41 -7.15 -9.92 -9.20
C ARG A 41 -5.66 -9.86 -8.94
N HIS A 42 -4.84 -10.11 -9.95
CA HIS A 42 -3.39 -9.99 -9.88
C HIS A 42 -2.96 -8.71 -10.59
N VAL A 43 -2.25 -7.85 -9.88
CA VAL A 43 -1.74 -6.56 -10.35
C VAL A 43 -0.23 -6.67 -10.50
N GLY A 44 0.25 -6.79 -11.73
CA GLY A 44 1.67 -6.71 -12.04
C GLY A 44 2.19 -5.31 -11.79
N VAL A 45 3.14 -5.13 -10.87
CA VAL A 45 3.79 -3.84 -10.63
C VAL A 45 5.22 -3.94 -11.13
N LEU A 46 5.48 -3.27 -12.26
CA LEU A 46 6.79 -3.10 -12.90
C LEU A 46 7.23 -1.65 -12.67
N LEU A 47 7.74 -1.39 -11.48
CA LEU A 47 8.23 -0.09 -11.04
C LEU A 47 9.49 -0.31 -10.18
N GLU A 48 10.35 0.70 -10.16
CA GLU A 48 11.40 0.82 -9.13
C GLU A 48 10.79 1.17 -7.76
N ASN A 49 11.64 1.46 -6.77
CA ASN A 49 11.24 1.87 -5.42
C ASN A 49 10.67 3.31 -5.39
N VAL A 50 9.53 3.51 -6.03
CA VAL A 50 8.78 4.77 -6.06
C VAL A 50 7.53 4.67 -5.18
N PRO A 51 6.98 5.80 -4.68
CA PRO A 51 5.80 5.79 -3.79
C PRO A 51 4.61 5.01 -4.35
N GLU A 52 4.38 5.07 -5.66
CA GLU A 52 3.30 4.38 -6.37
C GLU A 52 3.30 2.88 -6.09
N TYR A 53 4.48 2.25 -5.97
CA TYR A 53 4.56 0.82 -5.65
C TYR A 53 3.86 0.51 -4.33
N VAL A 54 4.15 1.30 -3.29
CA VAL A 54 3.57 1.15 -1.95
C VAL A 54 2.07 1.43 -1.97
N PHE A 55 1.63 2.45 -2.72
CA PHE A 55 0.20 2.75 -2.87
C PHE A 55 -0.55 1.63 -3.57
N TRP A 56 0.07 0.94 -4.52
CA TRP A 56 -0.53 -0.23 -5.16
C TRP A 56 -0.61 -1.45 -4.24
N ILE A 57 0.34 -1.64 -3.33
CA ILE A 57 0.21 -2.64 -2.26
C ILE A 57 -1.02 -2.33 -1.37
N PHE A 58 -1.21 -1.07 -0.96
CA PHE A 58 -2.37 -0.70 -0.15
C PHE A 58 -3.69 -0.76 -0.92
N ALA A 59 -3.71 -0.37 -2.20
CA ALA A 59 -4.84 -0.53 -3.11
C ALA A 59 -5.26 -2.00 -3.23
N ALA A 60 -4.29 -2.88 -3.42
CA ALA A 60 -4.53 -4.31 -3.50
C ALA A 60 -5.08 -4.85 -2.18
N ALA A 61 -4.52 -4.41 -1.05
CA ALA A 61 -4.99 -4.85 0.27
C ALA A 61 -6.43 -4.43 0.57
N LEU A 62 -6.81 -3.22 0.20
CA LEU A 62 -8.16 -2.72 0.40
C LEU A 62 -9.17 -3.33 -0.59
N GLY A 63 -8.71 -3.72 -1.78
CA GLY A 63 -9.53 -4.30 -2.85
C GLY A 63 -9.47 -5.82 -2.98
N ARG A 64 -8.85 -6.55 -2.03
CA ARG A 64 -8.61 -8.01 -2.10
C ARG A 64 -7.97 -8.49 -3.41
N ALA A 65 -7.07 -7.67 -3.95
CA ALA A 65 -6.18 -8.05 -5.04
C ALA A 65 -4.80 -8.46 -4.49
N ALA A 66 -4.01 -9.12 -5.33
CA ALA A 66 -2.61 -9.43 -5.06
C ALA A 66 -1.69 -8.63 -5.98
N VAL A 67 -0.66 -8.00 -5.43
CA VAL A 67 0.44 -7.41 -6.19
C VAL A 67 1.42 -8.50 -6.60
N VAL A 68 1.71 -8.57 -7.89
CA VAL A 68 2.82 -9.33 -8.44
C VAL A 68 4.00 -8.39 -8.59
N GLY A 69 5.07 -8.64 -7.84
CA GLY A 69 6.30 -7.86 -7.97
C GLY A 69 7.05 -8.28 -9.22
N ILE A 70 6.89 -7.53 -10.31
CA ILE A 70 7.59 -7.80 -11.57
C ILE A 70 8.99 -7.23 -11.44
N ASN A 71 10.00 -8.05 -11.70
CA ASN A 71 11.39 -7.63 -11.60
C ASN A 71 11.83 -6.82 -12.83
N PRO A 72 12.14 -5.52 -12.70
CA PRO A 72 12.55 -4.66 -13.80
C PRO A 72 13.97 -4.95 -14.30
N THR A 73 14.65 -6.00 -13.83
CA THR A 73 15.92 -6.49 -14.43
C THR A 73 15.72 -7.66 -15.40
N ARG A 74 14.54 -8.30 -15.42
CA ARG A 74 14.21 -9.34 -16.41
C ARG A 74 13.78 -8.74 -17.74
N ARG A 75 14.05 -9.42 -18.85
CA ARG A 75 13.81 -8.91 -20.21
C ARG A 75 13.16 -9.96 -21.10
N GLY A 76 12.52 -9.51 -22.18
CA GLY A 76 12.08 -10.37 -23.27
C GLY A 76 11.15 -11.49 -22.84
N ALA A 77 11.37 -12.69 -23.39
CA ALA A 77 10.55 -13.87 -23.16
C ALA A 77 10.46 -14.28 -21.68
N GLU A 78 11.49 -14.00 -20.88
CA GLU A 78 11.51 -14.33 -19.46
C GLU A 78 10.54 -13.46 -18.64
N LEU A 79 10.53 -12.15 -18.91
CA LEU A 79 9.59 -11.22 -18.29
C LEU A 79 8.15 -11.57 -18.70
N ALA A 80 7.93 -11.86 -19.99
CA ALA A 80 6.63 -12.27 -20.49
C ALA A 80 6.16 -13.60 -19.84
N ALA A 81 7.08 -14.55 -19.64
CA ALA A 81 6.77 -15.81 -18.95
C ALA A 81 6.35 -15.58 -17.51
N ASP A 82 7.00 -14.68 -16.77
CA ASP A 82 6.59 -14.34 -15.39
C ASP A 82 5.21 -13.72 -15.32
N VAL A 83 4.92 -12.75 -16.20
CA VAL A 83 3.63 -12.07 -16.27
C VAL A 83 2.50 -13.07 -16.59
N ARG A 84 2.74 -13.99 -17.54
CA ARG A 84 1.78 -15.06 -17.87
C ARG A 84 1.65 -16.09 -16.75
N HIS A 85 2.76 -16.51 -16.16
CA HIS A 85 2.78 -17.50 -15.07
C HIS A 85 1.99 -17.04 -13.85
N THR A 86 1.92 -15.73 -13.63
CA THR A 86 1.19 -15.12 -12.53
C THR A 86 -0.18 -14.58 -12.93
N ASP A 87 -0.68 -14.85 -14.14
CA ASP A 87 -2.00 -14.42 -14.60
C ASP A 87 -2.31 -12.93 -14.30
N CYS A 88 -1.35 -12.04 -14.56
CA CYS A 88 -1.54 -10.61 -14.29
C CYS A 88 -2.74 -10.07 -15.08
N ASP A 89 -3.73 -9.49 -14.38
CA ASP A 89 -4.93 -8.92 -14.98
C ASP A 89 -4.76 -7.45 -15.38
N LEU A 90 -3.81 -6.79 -14.74
CA LEU A 90 -3.46 -5.37 -14.84
C LEU A 90 -1.96 -5.25 -14.69
N ILE A 91 -1.34 -4.35 -15.45
CA ILE A 91 0.04 -3.92 -15.22
C ILE A 91 0.06 -2.46 -14.81
N VAL A 92 0.89 -2.14 -13.83
CA VAL A 92 1.25 -0.79 -13.41
C VAL A 92 2.73 -0.62 -13.70
N THR A 93 3.06 0.42 -14.45
CA THR A 93 4.44 0.74 -14.84
C THR A 93 4.63 2.24 -15.01
N ASP A 94 5.82 2.68 -15.42
CA ASP A 94 6.12 4.07 -15.78
C ASP A 94 6.56 4.15 -17.25
N THR A 95 6.75 5.37 -17.74
CA THR A 95 7.16 5.58 -19.14
C THR A 95 8.52 4.97 -19.45
N ALA A 96 9.43 4.90 -18.47
CA ALA A 96 10.78 4.37 -18.66
C ALA A 96 10.81 2.85 -18.82
N HIS A 97 9.91 2.14 -18.13
CA HIS A 97 9.80 0.68 -18.17
C HIS A 97 8.79 0.18 -19.21
N LEU A 98 7.97 1.07 -19.79
CA LEU A 98 6.98 0.71 -20.81
C LEU A 98 7.56 -0.12 -21.99
N PRO A 99 8.76 0.18 -22.54
CA PRO A 99 9.36 -0.64 -23.61
C PRO A 99 9.66 -2.09 -23.22
N LEU A 100 9.76 -2.40 -21.92
CA LEU A 100 9.94 -3.78 -21.46
C LEU A 100 8.68 -4.62 -21.71
N LEU A 101 7.51 -3.98 -21.83
CA LEU A 101 6.25 -4.65 -22.06
C LEU A 101 6.05 -5.12 -23.51
N ASP A 102 6.89 -4.68 -24.46
CA ASP A 102 6.79 -5.10 -25.87
C ASP A 102 6.83 -6.63 -26.03
N ALA A 103 7.57 -7.31 -25.15
CA ALA A 103 7.69 -8.77 -25.16
C ALA A 103 6.45 -9.52 -24.65
N LEU A 104 5.49 -8.84 -24.03
CA LEU A 104 4.28 -9.46 -23.50
C LEU A 104 3.27 -9.81 -24.61
N GLY A 105 3.34 -9.18 -25.78
CA GLY A 105 2.31 -9.31 -26.81
C GLY A 105 0.91 -9.12 -26.20
N ASP A 106 0.01 -10.07 -26.44
CA ASP A 106 -1.39 -10.00 -25.97
C ASP A 106 -1.61 -10.53 -24.53
N ALA A 107 -0.56 -10.68 -23.72
CA ALA A 107 -0.69 -11.18 -22.34
C ALA A 107 -1.63 -10.31 -21.48
N VAL A 108 -1.55 -8.99 -21.68
CA VAL A 108 -2.35 -7.99 -20.97
C VAL A 108 -2.80 -6.96 -22.00
N PRO A 109 -4.12 -6.71 -22.16
CA PRO A 109 -4.63 -5.71 -23.07
C PRO A 109 -4.06 -4.30 -22.77
N PRO A 110 -3.79 -3.45 -23.79
CA PRO A 110 -3.24 -2.11 -23.58
C PRO A 110 -4.06 -1.21 -22.65
N ASP A 111 -5.38 -1.35 -22.63
CA ASP A 111 -6.29 -0.62 -21.72
C ASP A 111 -6.18 -1.07 -20.25
N ARG A 112 -5.42 -2.13 -19.99
CA ARG A 112 -5.08 -2.65 -18.65
C ARG A 112 -3.60 -2.45 -18.30
N ILE A 113 -2.94 -1.50 -18.97
CA ILE A 113 -1.60 -1.03 -18.62
C ILE A 113 -1.74 0.40 -18.09
N LEU A 114 -1.40 0.61 -16.82
CA LEU A 114 -1.43 1.91 -16.16
C LEU A 114 -0.01 2.48 -16.10
N VAL A 115 0.20 3.61 -16.76
CA VAL A 115 1.47 4.32 -16.78
C VAL A 115 1.43 5.45 -15.76
N VAL A 116 2.14 5.31 -14.63
CA VAL A 116 1.94 6.14 -13.43
C VAL A 116 2.35 7.59 -13.57
N ASP A 117 3.26 7.89 -14.48
CA ASP A 117 3.73 9.24 -14.82
C ASP A 117 2.98 9.86 -16.01
N SER A 118 1.90 9.22 -16.47
CA SER A 118 1.09 9.70 -17.60
C SER A 118 -0.05 10.64 -17.18
N ALA A 119 -0.47 11.49 -18.13
CA ALA A 119 -1.64 12.37 -17.96
C ALA A 119 -2.98 11.59 -17.79
N PRO A 120 -3.23 10.46 -18.47
CA PRO A 120 -4.42 9.63 -18.21
C PRO A 120 -4.48 9.05 -16.80
N TYR A 121 -3.36 8.54 -16.28
CA TYR A 121 -3.29 8.04 -14.91
C TYR A 121 -3.53 9.16 -13.88
N THR A 122 -2.92 10.32 -14.13
CA THR A 122 -3.17 11.55 -13.39
C THR A 122 -4.66 11.89 -13.30
N ALA A 123 -5.36 11.86 -14.45
CA ALA A 123 -6.78 12.17 -14.52
C ALA A 123 -7.63 11.15 -13.77
N SER A 124 -7.31 9.85 -13.87
CA SER A 124 -8.05 8.79 -13.20
C SER A 124 -7.94 8.89 -11.67
N LEU A 125 -6.77 9.25 -11.13
CA LEU A 125 -6.58 9.52 -9.71
C LEU A 125 -7.44 10.70 -9.23
N ARG A 126 -7.48 11.80 -9.99
CA ARG A 126 -8.31 12.97 -9.66
C ARG A 126 -9.80 12.62 -9.64
N GLU A 127 -10.24 11.81 -10.60
CA GLU A 127 -11.64 11.36 -10.66
C GLU A 127 -11.97 10.43 -9.49
N ALA A 128 -11.08 9.50 -9.15
CA ALA A 128 -11.24 8.63 -7.99
C ALA A 128 -11.31 9.43 -6.68
N GLU A 129 -10.47 10.46 -6.53
CA GLU A 129 -10.49 11.37 -5.38
C GLU A 129 -11.78 12.18 -5.29
N ALA A 130 -12.30 12.68 -6.42
CA ALA A 130 -13.57 13.41 -6.45
C ALA A 130 -14.75 12.52 -6.03
N ARG A 131 -14.68 11.21 -6.30
CA ARG A 131 -15.69 10.22 -5.93
C ARG A 131 -15.53 9.66 -4.51
N ALA A 132 -14.39 9.85 -3.86
CA ALA A 132 -14.11 9.27 -2.56
C ALA A 132 -14.78 10.06 -1.43
N ASP A 133 -15.68 9.43 -0.67
CA ASP A 133 -16.05 9.93 0.65
C ASP A 133 -14.86 9.73 1.60
N ARG A 134 -14.09 10.80 1.82
CA ARG A 134 -12.89 10.82 2.68
C ARG A 134 -13.14 10.32 4.10
N ARG A 135 -14.41 10.28 4.53
CA ARG A 135 -14.80 9.85 5.88
C ARG A 135 -14.74 8.33 6.06
N HIS A 136 -14.76 7.53 4.97
CA HIS A 136 -14.97 6.08 5.06
C HIS A 136 -14.15 5.29 4.03
N VAL A 137 -12.84 5.13 4.27
CA VAL A 137 -12.08 4.06 3.60
C VAL A 137 -12.14 2.81 4.46
N HIS A 138 -12.97 1.87 4.01
CA HIS A 138 -13.01 0.51 4.51
C HIS A 138 -12.44 -0.40 3.44
N GLY A 139 -11.55 -1.32 3.84
CA GLY A 139 -11.23 -2.46 3.00
C GLY A 139 -12.47 -3.32 2.79
N ASP A 140 -12.43 -4.20 1.79
CA ASP A 140 -13.50 -5.16 1.56
C ASP A 140 -13.83 -5.94 2.86
N PRO A 141 -15.09 -5.92 3.33
CA PRO A 141 -15.49 -6.59 4.58
C PRO A 141 -15.34 -8.12 4.52
N GLY A 142 -15.20 -8.70 3.32
CA GLY A 142 -14.92 -10.10 3.08
C GLY A 142 -13.43 -10.46 3.11
N ALA A 143 -12.53 -9.51 3.40
CA ALA A 143 -11.09 -9.76 3.45
C ALA A 143 -10.73 -10.76 4.56
N ARG A 144 -9.88 -11.74 4.23
CA ARG A 144 -9.42 -12.79 5.15
C ARG A 144 -7.90 -12.79 5.28
N PRO A 145 -7.35 -13.26 6.42
CA PRO A 145 -5.89 -13.37 6.60
C PRO A 145 -5.17 -14.17 5.50
N GLU A 146 -5.86 -15.14 4.91
CA GLU A 146 -5.34 -16.03 3.86
C GLU A 146 -5.40 -15.40 2.46
N ASP A 147 -6.13 -14.28 2.29
CA ASP A 147 -6.18 -13.58 1.01
C ASP A 147 -4.77 -13.17 0.60
N ARG A 148 -4.39 -13.51 -0.64
CA ARG A 148 -3.07 -13.20 -1.18
C ARG A 148 -2.93 -11.70 -1.34
N LEU A 149 -1.83 -11.14 -0.83
CA LEU A 149 -1.46 -9.74 -1.03
C LEU A 149 -0.25 -9.60 -1.94
N LEU A 150 0.76 -10.45 -1.80
CA LEU A 150 1.98 -10.38 -2.63
C LEU A 150 2.28 -11.71 -3.30
N LEU A 151 2.70 -11.65 -4.56
CA LEU A 151 3.37 -12.71 -5.30
C LEU A 151 4.77 -12.19 -5.67
N LEU A 152 5.80 -12.69 -4.99
CA LEU A 152 7.18 -12.22 -5.16
C LEU A 152 8.03 -13.31 -5.79
N PHE A 153 8.67 -13.00 -6.92
CA PHE A 153 9.57 -13.94 -7.57
C PHE A 153 10.87 -14.11 -6.78
N THR A 154 11.31 -15.35 -6.67
CA THR A 154 12.63 -15.69 -6.13
C THR A 154 13.39 -16.52 -7.15
N SER A 155 14.71 -16.30 -7.24
CA SER A 155 15.61 -17.15 -8.01
C SER A 155 15.72 -18.49 -7.30
N GLY A 156 14.96 -19.50 -7.76
CA GLY A 156 15.15 -20.87 -7.30
C GLY A 156 16.47 -21.44 -7.85
N SER A 157 17.11 -22.34 -7.10
CA SER A 157 18.33 -23.03 -7.54
C SER A 157 18.12 -24.06 -8.66
N THR A 158 16.86 -24.29 -9.08
CA THR A 158 16.47 -25.43 -9.92
C THR A 158 15.70 -25.07 -11.20
N GLY A 159 15.71 -23.81 -11.66
CA GLY A 159 15.11 -23.43 -12.95
C GLY A 159 14.35 -22.10 -12.93
N ALA A 160 13.20 -22.06 -13.61
CA ALA A 160 12.37 -20.86 -13.76
C ALA A 160 11.95 -20.26 -12.40
N PRO A 161 11.87 -18.91 -12.27
CA PRO A 161 11.51 -18.26 -11.02
C PRO A 161 10.14 -18.70 -10.49
N LYS A 162 10.04 -18.79 -9.16
CA LYS A 162 8.81 -19.17 -8.46
C LYS A 162 8.19 -17.95 -7.82
N ALA A 163 6.92 -17.71 -8.09
CA ALA A 163 6.14 -16.68 -7.43
C ALA A 163 5.74 -17.14 -6.02
N VAL A 164 6.42 -16.63 -5.00
CA VAL A 164 6.13 -16.93 -3.59
C VAL A 164 4.92 -16.15 -3.15
N ALA A 165 3.86 -16.85 -2.74
CA ALA A 165 2.63 -16.23 -2.26
C ALA A 165 2.73 -15.82 -0.79
N CYS A 166 2.32 -14.58 -0.50
CA CYS A 166 2.23 -14.04 0.85
C CYS A 166 0.84 -13.46 1.10
N GLY A 167 0.17 -13.95 2.14
CA GLY A 167 -1.17 -13.49 2.53
C GLY A 167 -1.16 -12.23 3.39
N GLN A 168 -2.31 -11.54 3.45
CA GLN A 168 -2.56 -10.36 4.29
C GLN A 168 -2.14 -10.60 5.75
N GLY A 169 -2.57 -11.72 6.32
CA GLY A 169 -2.32 -12.07 7.71
C GLY A 169 -0.85 -12.27 8.04
N ARG A 170 -0.08 -12.83 7.08
CA ARG A 170 1.37 -13.02 7.26
C ARG A 170 2.09 -11.67 7.33
N LEU A 171 1.78 -10.75 6.43
CA LEU A 171 2.36 -9.40 6.43
C LEU A 171 1.94 -8.60 7.66
N ALA A 172 0.66 -8.67 8.04
CA ALA A 172 0.17 -8.04 9.27
C ALA A 172 0.90 -8.57 10.51
N ALA A 173 1.12 -9.88 10.61
CA ALA A 173 1.86 -10.48 11.71
C ALA A 173 3.34 -10.05 11.75
N ILE A 174 3.99 -9.94 10.58
CA ILE A 174 5.36 -9.41 10.48
C ILE A 174 5.39 -7.97 10.99
N ALA A 175 4.48 -7.10 10.53
CA ALA A 175 4.41 -5.71 10.96
C ALA A 175 4.23 -5.56 12.48
N VAL A 176 3.35 -6.37 13.08
CA VAL A 176 3.15 -6.39 14.55
C VAL A 176 4.43 -6.82 15.27
N ARG A 177 5.12 -7.86 14.80
CA ARG A 177 6.37 -8.32 15.41
C ARG A 177 7.50 -7.31 15.26
N SER A 178 7.63 -6.66 14.11
CA SER A 178 8.61 -5.59 13.88
C SER A 178 8.40 -4.43 14.86
N ALA A 179 7.13 -4.03 15.09
CA ALA A 179 6.82 -3.02 16.10
C ALA A 179 7.21 -3.47 17.51
N MET A 180 6.95 -4.73 17.88
CA MET A 180 7.39 -5.28 19.18
C MET A 180 8.92 -5.29 19.37
N MET A 181 9.69 -5.32 18.27
CA MET A 181 11.15 -5.25 18.28
C MET A 181 11.67 -3.80 18.20
N GLY A 182 10.82 -2.79 18.36
CA GLY A 182 11.23 -1.39 18.36
C GLY A 182 11.41 -0.76 16.98
N ILE A 183 11.04 -1.47 15.90
CA ILE A 183 10.94 -0.87 14.56
C ILE A 183 9.63 -0.08 14.50
N GLU A 184 9.66 1.11 15.11
CA GLU A 184 8.50 1.96 15.28
C GLU A 184 8.51 3.18 14.35
N ARG A 185 7.30 3.69 14.10
CA ARG A 185 7.00 4.84 13.22
C ARG A 185 7.85 6.09 13.51
N ARG A 186 8.29 6.28 14.76
CA ARG A 186 9.03 7.47 15.22
C ARG A 186 10.49 7.49 14.77
N ALA A 187 11.13 6.33 14.63
CA ALA A 187 12.54 6.24 14.22
C ALA A 187 12.75 6.56 12.73
N LEU A 188 11.67 6.50 11.93
CA LEU A 188 11.71 6.65 10.46
C LEU A 188 11.26 8.03 9.95
N TRP A 189 10.72 8.88 10.82
CA TRP A 189 10.07 10.15 10.41
C TRP A 189 10.83 11.39 10.90
N ASP A 190 12.06 11.26 11.37
CA ASP A 190 12.84 12.41 11.83
C ASP A 190 13.23 13.33 10.64
N PRO A 191 12.61 14.51 10.49
CA PRO A 191 12.94 15.43 9.40
C PRO A 191 14.32 16.08 9.60
N ALA A 192 14.91 15.96 10.80
CA ALA A 192 16.15 16.61 11.18
C ALA A 192 17.39 15.69 11.07
N GLY A 193 17.23 14.41 10.71
CA GLY A 193 18.37 13.48 10.67
C GLY A 193 18.21 12.17 9.89
N GLY A 194 17.08 11.93 9.20
CA GLY A 194 16.80 10.70 8.44
C GLY A 194 16.65 10.88 6.93
N GLU A 195 16.37 9.77 6.20
CA GLU A 195 15.97 9.84 4.79
C GLU A 195 14.71 10.71 4.62
N PRO A 196 14.65 11.55 3.57
CA PRO A 196 13.52 12.44 3.36
C PRO A 196 12.24 11.64 3.14
N VAL A 197 11.27 11.87 4.01
CA VAL A 197 9.90 11.42 3.81
C VAL A 197 9.27 12.29 2.74
N TRP A 198 8.61 11.69 1.76
CA TRP A 198 7.93 12.43 0.69
C TRP A 198 6.42 12.50 0.96
N VAL A 199 5.85 13.67 0.77
CA VAL A 199 4.42 13.91 0.86
C VAL A 199 3.90 14.59 -0.39
N ARG A 200 2.58 14.54 -0.52
CA ARG A 200 1.88 15.10 -1.66
C ARG A 200 0.82 16.07 -1.15
N PRO A 201 1.13 17.37 -1.07
CA PRO A 201 0.21 18.36 -0.52
C PRO A 201 -0.96 18.60 -1.46
N GLY A 202 -2.17 18.60 -0.90
CA GLY A 202 -3.38 18.92 -1.66
C GLY A 202 -3.72 17.89 -2.74
N ARG A 203 -4.05 18.37 -3.95
CA ARG A 203 -4.46 17.55 -5.11
C ARG A 203 -3.42 17.53 -6.24
N ALA A 204 -2.32 18.27 -6.11
CA ALA A 204 -1.19 18.24 -7.04
C ALA A 204 -0.52 16.86 -7.01
N LEU A 205 0.07 16.39 -8.12
CA LEU A 205 0.66 15.04 -8.24
C LEU A 205 2.14 14.95 -7.89
N ALA A 206 2.83 16.07 -7.84
CA ALA A 206 4.23 16.10 -7.44
C ALA A 206 4.36 15.73 -5.96
N TYR A 207 5.32 14.85 -5.68
CA TYR A 207 5.78 14.64 -4.31
C TYR A 207 6.83 15.69 -3.98
N GLU A 208 6.76 16.19 -2.77
CA GLU A 208 7.76 17.07 -2.19
C GLU A 208 8.16 16.55 -0.81
N PRO A 209 9.38 16.87 -0.33
CA PRO A 209 9.80 16.45 0.99
C PRO A 209 8.82 16.94 2.06
N LEU A 210 8.58 16.10 3.06
CA LEU A 210 7.80 16.44 4.22
C LEU A 210 8.52 17.52 5.00
N THR A 211 7.91 18.70 5.05
CA THR A 211 8.36 19.81 5.87
C THR A 211 7.70 19.75 7.25
N ALA A 212 8.24 20.52 8.20
CA ALA A 212 7.60 20.73 9.50
C ALA A 212 6.18 21.32 9.36
N GLU A 213 5.95 22.15 8.33
CA GLU A 213 4.64 22.72 8.01
C GLU A 213 3.64 21.64 7.58
N HIS A 214 4.04 20.71 6.70
CA HIS A 214 3.21 19.56 6.33
C HIS A 214 2.81 18.72 7.55
N ALA A 215 3.77 18.44 8.42
CA ALA A 215 3.52 17.69 9.64
C ALA A 215 2.56 18.43 10.59
N ALA A 216 2.70 19.75 10.74
CA ALA A 216 1.79 20.57 11.55
C ALA A 216 0.37 20.57 10.99
N LYS A 217 0.21 20.69 9.67
CA LYS A 217 -1.10 20.64 8.99
C LYS A 217 -1.79 19.29 9.15
N LEU A 218 -1.06 18.19 8.99
CA LEU A 218 -1.58 16.84 9.21
C LEU A 218 -2.02 16.62 10.67
N ARG A 219 -1.24 17.13 11.64
CA ARG A 219 -1.63 17.09 13.06
C ARG A 219 -2.95 17.84 13.31
N ALA A 220 -3.09 19.03 12.74
CA ALA A 220 -4.30 19.83 12.85
C ALA A 220 -5.52 19.11 12.25
N GLU A 221 -5.39 18.51 11.06
CA GLU A 221 -6.47 17.73 10.42
C GLU A 221 -6.88 16.50 11.25
N PHE A 222 -5.90 15.81 11.84
CA PHE A 222 -6.20 14.69 12.75
C PHE A 222 -6.92 15.17 14.01
N ALA A 223 -6.50 16.30 14.59
CA ALA A 223 -7.16 16.87 15.77
C ALA A 223 -8.59 17.33 15.47
N GLU A 224 -8.82 18.01 14.35
CA GLU A 224 -10.15 18.43 13.89
C GLU A 224 -11.13 17.26 13.77
N HIS A 225 -10.62 16.09 13.38
CA HIS A 225 -11.39 14.86 13.26
C HIS A 225 -11.41 13.99 14.53
N GLY A 226 -10.88 14.45 15.67
CA GLY A 226 -10.83 13.68 16.92
C GLY A 226 -9.92 12.43 16.84
N ARG A 227 -8.89 12.50 16.00
CA ARG A 227 -7.96 11.40 15.68
C ARG A 227 -6.52 11.67 16.14
N ASP A 228 -6.31 12.67 16.98
CA ASP A 228 -5.02 13.01 17.61
C ASP A 228 -4.31 11.78 18.22
N HIS A 229 -5.08 10.88 18.85
CA HIS A 229 -4.59 9.61 19.39
C HIS A 229 -3.88 8.70 18.37
N ALA A 230 -4.20 8.79 17.07
CA ALA A 230 -3.60 7.97 16.02
C ALA A 230 -2.16 8.36 15.68
N LEU A 231 -1.74 9.56 16.07
CA LEU A 231 -0.38 10.05 15.93
C LEU A 231 0.53 9.58 17.08
N GLY A 232 -0.05 8.96 18.12
CA GLY A 232 0.65 8.57 19.34
C GLY A 232 0.98 9.79 20.22
N THR A 233 1.48 9.54 21.44
CA THR A 233 2.27 10.54 22.16
C THR A 233 3.58 10.71 21.39
N LEU A 234 3.63 11.76 20.57
CA LEU A 234 4.84 12.25 19.94
C LEU A 234 5.93 12.57 20.95
#